data_AF-A0A316LZP1-F1
#
_entry.id   AF-A0A316LZP1-F1
#
_cell.length_a   1.000
_cell.length_b   1.000
_cell.length_c   1.000
_cell.angle_alpha   90.00
_cell.angle_beta   90.00
_cell.angle_gamma   90.00
#
_symmetry.space_group_name_H-M   'P 1'
#
loop_
_entity.id
_entity.type
_entity.pdbx_description
1 polymer ?
#
loop_
_entity_poly.entity_id
_entity_poly.type
_entity_poly.pdbx_seq_one_letter_code
_entity_poly.pdbx_strand_id
1 'polypeptide(L)'
;MKVSIISFTLKGIELSLKIKKAFSGKTEEDLCLYTKCSHAEKSLTERKLTEKNLAEKDLVESGLSYVEQPLTEWTGEQMKARRSLLFIGACGIAVRAIAPFLTDKLNDVPVLVMDEQGSFVIPILAGHVGGANELALSLAERMGSTPVITTATDLNHCFAVDLFARRNALHIVNK
;
A
#
# COMPACT_ATOMS: atom_id res chain seq x y z
N MET A 1 -2.91 -0.56 11.77
CA MET A 1 -2.24 -1.45 10.79
C MET A 1 -1.02 -0.74 10.20
N LYS A 2 0.07 -1.45 9.90
CA LYS A 2 1.29 -0.85 9.30
C LYS A 2 1.23 -0.93 7.78
N VAL A 3 1.21 0.21 7.10
CA VAL A 3 1.11 0.30 5.64
C VAL A 3 2.31 1.04 5.07
N SER A 4 2.93 0.50 4.04
CA SER A 4 3.96 1.16 3.24
C SER A 4 3.38 1.51 1.87
N ILE A 5 3.34 2.79 1.55
CA ILE A 5 2.85 3.30 0.27
C ILE A 5 4.04 3.68 -0.58
N ILE A 6 4.13 3.16 -1.80
CA ILE A 6 5.18 3.54 -2.76
C ILE A 6 4.59 4.09 -4.05
N SER A 7 5.13 5.21 -4.51
CA SER A 7 4.69 5.91 -5.72
C SER A 7 5.83 6.02 -6.75
N PHE A 8 5.46 6.13 -8.03
CA PHE A 8 6.42 6.17 -9.14
C PHE A 8 6.34 7.45 -9.99
N THR A 9 5.32 8.29 -9.76
CA THR A 9 5.06 9.53 -10.52
C THR A 9 4.76 10.69 -9.57
N LEU A 10 4.82 11.93 -10.05
CA LEU A 10 4.47 13.12 -9.26
C LEU A 10 3.01 13.08 -8.79
N LYS A 11 2.07 12.72 -9.68
CA LYS A 11 0.65 12.52 -9.32
C LYS A 11 0.49 11.42 -8.28
N GLY A 12 1.26 10.34 -8.39
CA GLY A 12 1.27 9.28 -7.40
C GLY A 12 1.79 9.73 -6.03
N ILE A 13 2.79 10.61 -5.99
CA ILE A 13 3.25 11.24 -4.74
C ILE A 13 2.12 12.07 -4.14
N GLU A 14 1.50 12.97 -4.90
CA GLU A 14 0.37 13.78 -4.43
C GLU A 14 -0.76 12.91 -3.87
N LEU A 15 -1.10 11.81 -4.55
CA LEU A 15 -2.10 10.86 -4.08
C LEU A 15 -1.68 10.20 -2.76
N SER A 16 -0.42 9.78 -2.62
CA SER A 16 0.10 9.20 -1.37
C SER A 16 -0.01 10.15 -0.18
N LEU A 17 0.22 11.45 -0.41
CA LEU A 17 0.08 12.51 0.60
C LEU A 17 -1.38 12.73 0.98
N LYS A 18 -2.29 12.74 -0.01
CA LYS A 18 -3.73 12.82 0.22
C LYS A 18 -4.23 11.65 1.06
N ILE A 19 -3.76 10.43 0.75
CA ILE A 19 -4.06 9.23 1.56
C ILE A 19 -3.59 9.45 3.00
N LYS A 20 -2.34 9.84 3.24
CA LYS A 20 -1.85 10.07 4.61
C LYS A 20 -2.71 11.08 5.38
N LYS A 21 -3.11 12.18 4.74
CA LYS A 21 -4.02 13.19 5.34
C LYS A 21 -5.40 12.61 5.68
N ALA A 22 -6.00 11.83 4.78
CA ALA A 22 -7.31 11.20 4.99
C ALA A 22 -7.33 10.19 6.17
N PHE A 23 -6.17 9.67 6.55
CA PHE A 23 -6.01 8.70 7.64
C PHE A 23 -5.48 9.32 8.95
N SER A 24 -5.05 10.58 8.97
CA SER A 24 -4.43 11.24 10.14
C SER A 24 -5.37 11.53 11.32
N GLY A 25 -6.65 11.13 11.27
CA GLY A 25 -7.67 11.54 12.26
C GLY A 25 -8.40 10.44 13.02
N LYS A 26 -8.32 9.14 12.64
CA LYS A 26 -9.25 8.13 13.20
C LYS A 26 -8.74 6.70 13.47
N THR A 27 -7.46 6.36 13.33
CA THR A 27 -6.95 5.03 13.74
C THR A 27 -5.42 5.00 13.88
N GLU A 28 -4.88 4.07 14.69
CA GLU A 28 -3.46 3.68 14.77
C GLU A 28 -2.97 3.01 13.47
N GLU A 29 -3.06 3.72 12.35
CA GLU A 29 -2.49 3.29 11.08
C GLU A 29 -1.15 3.99 10.85
N ASP A 30 -0.08 3.21 11.03
CA ASP A 30 1.30 3.64 10.78
C ASP A 30 1.55 3.61 9.26
N LEU A 31 1.32 4.76 8.62
CA LEU A 31 1.51 4.98 7.20
C LEU A 31 2.89 5.57 6.92
N CYS A 32 3.75 4.78 6.27
CA CYS A 32 5.04 5.22 5.76
C CYS A 32 4.95 5.49 4.25
N LEU A 33 5.42 6.65 3.81
CA LEU A 33 5.36 7.07 2.41
C LEU A 33 6.73 6.95 1.76
N TYR A 34 6.75 6.35 0.57
CA TYR A 34 7.93 6.11 -0.22
C TYR A 34 7.72 6.53 -1.67
N THR A 35 8.81 6.84 -2.36
CA THR A 35 8.77 7.10 -3.80
C THR A 35 10.05 6.64 -4.50
N LYS A 36 9.88 6.18 -5.75
CA LYS A 36 10.96 6.04 -6.74
C LYS A 36 10.77 6.99 -7.92
N CYS A 37 10.02 8.08 -7.74
CA CYS A 37 9.90 9.09 -8.76
C CYS A 37 11.22 9.87 -8.86
N SER A 38 11.92 9.74 -9.99
CA SER A 38 13.20 10.43 -10.24
C SER A 38 13.10 11.95 -10.13
N HIS A 39 11.93 12.54 -10.37
CA HIS A 39 11.69 13.97 -10.22
C HIS A 39 11.77 14.44 -8.75
N ALA A 40 11.55 13.54 -7.80
CA ALA A 40 11.61 13.83 -6.36
C ALA A 40 12.94 13.40 -5.72
N GLU A 41 13.81 12.68 -6.45
CA GLU A 41 15.08 12.16 -5.94
C GLU A 41 15.97 13.28 -5.37
N LYS A 42 16.28 14.30 -6.18
CA LYS A 42 17.17 15.38 -5.75
C LYS A 42 16.65 16.11 -4.52
N SER A 43 15.36 16.45 -4.50
CA SER A 43 14.74 17.20 -3.40
C SER A 43 14.63 16.38 -2.10
N LEU A 44 14.62 15.04 -2.18
CA LEU A 44 14.53 14.16 -1.00
C LEU A 44 15.90 13.67 -0.49
N THR A 45 16.86 13.44 -1.39
CA THR A 45 18.20 12.94 -1.06
C THR A 45 19.14 14.07 -0.66
N GLU A 46 19.11 15.20 -1.39
CA GLU A 46 19.82 16.41 -0.98
C GLU A 46 18.91 17.17 -0.02
N ARG A 47 19.10 17.02 1.29
CA ARG A 47 18.50 17.89 2.34
C ARG A 47 18.98 19.36 2.23
N LYS A 48 19.17 19.89 1.03
CA LYS A 48 19.45 21.30 0.82
C LYS A 48 18.12 22.03 0.94
N LEU A 49 17.89 22.55 2.15
CA LEU A 49 17.09 23.75 2.35
C LEU A 49 17.58 24.82 1.36
N THR A 50 16.96 24.86 0.20
CA THR A 50 16.84 26.12 -0.53
C THR A 50 15.38 26.46 -0.38
N GLU A 51 15.09 27.45 0.44
CA GLU A 51 13.76 27.96 0.82
C GLU A 51 12.94 28.51 -0.37
N LYS A 52 13.18 28.02 -1.59
CA LYS A 52 12.68 28.61 -2.82
C LYS A 52 11.31 28.11 -3.26
N ASN A 53 10.79 26.99 -2.76
CA ASN A 53 9.46 26.50 -3.14
C ASN A 53 8.65 25.94 -1.96
N LEU A 54 7.45 26.47 -1.76
CA LEU A 54 6.48 26.02 -0.74
C LEU A 54 6.14 24.52 -0.89
N ALA A 55 6.10 24.02 -2.13
CA ALA A 55 5.83 22.61 -2.44
C ALA A 55 6.93 21.64 -1.99
N GLU A 56 8.20 22.06 -1.95
CA GLU A 56 9.32 21.20 -1.52
C GLU A 56 9.38 21.07 0.00
N LYS A 57 8.98 22.11 0.73
CA LYS A 57 8.84 22.08 2.18
C LYS A 57 7.76 21.09 2.63
N ASP A 58 6.61 21.12 1.97
CA ASP A 58 5.50 20.20 2.25
C ASP A 58 5.88 18.73 2.02
N LEU A 59 6.74 18.45 1.04
CA LEU A 59 7.25 17.10 0.76
C LEU A 59 8.15 16.57 1.88
N VAL A 60 9.06 17.40 2.40
CA VAL A 60 9.98 16.99 3.48
C VAL A 60 9.23 16.82 4.80
N GLU A 61 8.31 17.73 5.14
CA GLU A 61 7.50 17.64 6.37
C GLU A 61 6.50 16.47 6.33
N SER A 62 6.13 16.00 5.14
CA SER A 62 5.22 14.86 5.00
C SER A 62 5.81 13.51 5.44
N GLY A 63 7.13 13.42 5.65
CA GLY A 63 7.83 12.16 5.95
C GLY A 63 7.93 11.21 4.75
N LEU A 64 7.83 11.73 3.52
CA LEU A 64 8.08 10.99 2.29
C LEU A 64 9.57 10.65 2.16
N SER A 65 9.88 9.40 1.84
CA SER A 65 11.26 8.93 1.67
C SER A 65 11.53 8.45 0.24
N TYR A 66 12.65 8.85 -0.34
CA TYR A 66 13.10 8.31 -1.62
C TYR A 66 13.72 6.92 -1.42
N VAL A 67 13.41 5.97 -2.31
CA VAL A 67 13.95 4.60 -2.26
C VAL A 67 15.07 4.48 -3.29
N GLU A 68 16.32 4.49 -2.83
CA GLU A 68 17.50 4.36 -3.70
C GLU A 68 17.71 2.92 -4.17
N GLN A 69 17.58 1.95 -3.27
CA GLN A 69 17.77 0.53 -3.55
C GLN A 69 16.79 0.00 -4.62
N PRO A 70 17.10 -1.13 -5.28
CA PRO A 70 16.19 -1.77 -6.22
C PRO A 70 14.80 -2.01 -5.62
N LEU A 71 13.75 -1.83 -6.44
CA LEU A 71 12.37 -1.97 -5.97
C LEU A 71 12.10 -3.36 -5.35
N THR A 72 12.68 -4.40 -5.94
CA THR A 72 12.58 -5.78 -5.44
C THR A 72 13.17 -5.90 -4.03
N GLU A 73 14.33 -5.31 -3.77
CA GLU A 73 14.97 -5.37 -2.45
C GLU A 73 14.12 -4.64 -1.39
N TRP A 74 13.70 -3.41 -1.68
CA TRP A 74 12.80 -2.66 -0.80
C TRP A 74 11.51 -3.45 -0.53
N THR A 75 10.90 -4.04 -1.57
CA THR A 75 9.67 -4.83 -1.43
C THR A 75 9.88 -6.01 -0.49
N GLY A 76 11.00 -6.74 -0.64
CA GLY A 76 11.36 -7.85 0.24
C GLY A 76 11.51 -7.43 1.69
N GLU A 77 12.14 -6.28 1.96
CA GLU A 77 12.27 -5.73 3.32
C GLU A 77 10.92 -5.40 3.94
N GLN A 78 10.03 -4.74 3.19
CA GLN A 78 8.70 -4.39 3.70
C GLN A 78 7.83 -5.62 3.98
N MET A 79 7.88 -6.63 3.09
CA MET A 79 7.17 -7.90 3.29
C MET A 79 7.70 -8.67 4.49
N LYS A 80 9.03 -8.73 4.68
CA LYS A 80 9.66 -9.32 5.88
C LYS A 80 9.25 -8.59 7.15
N ALA A 81 9.14 -7.27 7.10
CA ALA A 81 8.66 -6.43 8.20
C ALA A 81 7.13 -6.54 8.44
N ARG A 82 6.44 -7.44 7.73
CA ARG A 82 4.99 -7.69 7.83
C ARG A 82 4.15 -6.43 7.56
N ARG A 83 4.62 -5.54 6.69
CA ARG A 83 3.90 -4.31 6.32
C ARG A 83 2.99 -4.58 5.12
N SER A 84 1.77 -4.06 5.18
CA SER A 84 0.88 -4.06 4.01
C SER A 84 1.43 -3.10 2.96
N LEU A 85 1.37 -3.46 1.69
CA LEU A 85 1.94 -2.67 0.60
C LEU A 85 0.84 -2.05 -0.25
N LEU A 86 0.98 -0.77 -0.54
CA LEU A 86 0.18 -0.08 -1.52
C LEU A 86 1.09 0.52 -2.60
N PHE A 87 0.98 0.00 -3.82
CA PHE A 87 1.68 0.53 -4.98
C PHE A 87 0.79 1.53 -5.71
N ILE A 88 1.23 2.79 -5.83
CA ILE A 88 0.55 3.81 -6.63
C ILE A 88 1.24 3.91 -7.99
N GLY A 89 0.64 3.27 -8.99
CA GLY A 89 1.18 3.16 -10.35
C GLY A 89 0.65 1.95 -11.10
N ALA A 90 1.38 1.50 -12.12
CA ALA A 90 0.97 0.36 -12.94
C ALA A 90 1.01 -0.96 -12.13
N CYS A 91 -0.06 -1.75 -12.20
CA CYS A 91 -0.18 -3.03 -11.51
C CYS A 91 0.99 -4.00 -11.81
N GLY A 92 1.48 -4.01 -13.06
CA GLY A 92 2.61 -4.84 -13.45
C GLY A 92 3.91 -4.55 -12.68
N ILE A 93 4.08 -3.33 -12.14
CA ILE A 93 5.22 -2.98 -11.27
C ILE A 93 5.11 -3.75 -9.95
N ALA A 94 3.93 -3.70 -9.33
CA ALA A 94 3.66 -4.39 -8.06
C ALA A 94 3.83 -5.91 -8.21
N VAL A 95 3.22 -6.51 -9.24
CA VAL A 95 3.31 -7.97 -9.48
C VAL A 95 4.75 -8.44 -9.62
N ARG A 96 5.58 -7.75 -10.42
CA ARG A 96 6.98 -8.13 -10.59
C ARG A 96 7.81 -7.94 -9.31
N ALA A 97 7.51 -6.90 -8.53
CA ALA A 97 8.24 -6.59 -7.31
C ALA A 97 7.98 -7.62 -6.21
N ILE A 98 6.75 -8.13 -6.09
CA ILE A 98 6.36 -9.09 -5.04
C ILE A 98 6.67 -10.54 -5.41
N ALA A 99 6.72 -10.88 -6.72
CA ALA A 99 6.84 -12.25 -7.20
C ALA A 99 7.95 -13.10 -6.53
N PRO A 100 9.17 -12.56 -6.28
CA PRO A 100 10.24 -13.34 -5.63
C PRO A 100 10.00 -13.67 -4.15
N PHE A 101 9.00 -13.07 -3.51
CA PHE A 101 8.75 -13.15 -2.08
C PHE A 101 7.41 -13.80 -1.72
N LEU A 102 6.68 -14.29 -2.72
CA LEU A 102 5.40 -14.97 -2.50
C LEU A 102 5.63 -16.31 -1.81
N THR A 103 4.82 -16.60 -0.80
CA THR A 103 4.88 -17.83 -0.02
C THR A 103 3.56 -18.59 -0.10
N ASP A 104 2.62 -18.26 0.77
CA ASP A 104 1.28 -18.85 0.79
C ASP A 104 0.23 -17.86 1.33
N LYS A 105 -1.03 -18.15 1.04
CA LYS A 105 -2.20 -17.30 1.35
C LYS A 105 -2.32 -16.87 2.83
N LEU A 106 -1.77 -17.66 3.77
CA LEU A 106 -1.85 -17.35 5.20
C LEU A 106 -0.66 -16.51 5.69
N ASN A 107 0.47 -16.58 4.99
CA ASN A 107 1.70 -15.90 5.37
C ASN A 107 1.98 -14.66 4.53
N ASP A 108 1.44 -14.54 3.33
CA ASP A 108 1.64 -13.36 2.49
C ASP A 108 0.99 -12.12 3.12
N VAL A 109 1.67 -10.98 3.00
CA VAL A 109 1.14 -9.68 3.44
C VAL A 109 0.14 -9.13 2.43
N PRO A 110 -0.81 -8.26 2.85
CA PRO A 110 -1.66 -7.53 1.93
C PRO A 110 -0.86 -6.72 0.91
N VAL A 111 -1.18 -6.89 -0.37
CA VAL A 111 -0.63 -6.04 -1.45
C VAL A 111 -1.78 -5.51 -2.29
N LEU A 112 -1.78 -4.18 -2.45
CA LEU A 112 -2.78 -3.44 -3.20
C LEU A 112 -2.12 -2.55 -4.24
N VAL A 113 -2.87 -2.21 -5.27
CA VAL A 113 -2.50 -1.26 -6.31
C VAL A 113 -3.56 -0.17 -6.39
N MET A 114 -3.13 1.08 -6.50
CA MET A 114 -3.96 2.20 -6.92
C MET A 114 -3.36 2.84 -8.17
N ASP A 115 -4.20 3.26 -9.10
CA ASP A 115 -3.73 4.10 -10.20
C ASP A 115 -3.40 5.51 -9.68
N GLU A 116 -2.57 6.26 -10.40
CA GLU A 116 -2.12 7.59 -9.95
C GLU A 116 -3.23 8.65 -9.90
N GLN A 117 -4.39 8.40 -10.51
CA GLN A 117 -5.56 9.28 -10.39
C GLN A 117 -6.45 8.88 -9.19
N GLY A 118 -6.15 7.77 -8.52
CA GLY A 118 -6.92 7.26 -7.39
C GLY A 118 -8.31 6.80 -7.79
N SER A 119 -8.51 6.37 -9.03
CA SER A 119 -9.82 5.92 -9.52
C SER A 119 -10.18 4.52 -8.99
N PHE A 120 -9.18 3.64 -8.91
CA PHE A 120 -9.36 2.23 -8.55
C PHE A 120 -8.41 1.82 -7.42
N VAL A 121 -8.91 0.98 -6.51
CA VAL A 121 -8.09 0.27 -5.51
C VAL A 121 -8.25 -1.22 -5.74
N ILE A 122 -7.15 -1.89 -6.08
CA ILE A 122 -7.15 -3.28 -6.53
C ILE A 122 -6.30 -4.11 -5.55
N PRO A 123 -6.90 -4.94 -4.68
CA PRO A 123 -6.14 -5.92 -3.93
C PRO A 123 -5.63 -7.02 -4.87
N ILE A 124 -4.33 -7.28 -4.83
CA ILE A 124 -3.67 -8.26 -5.72
C ILE A 124 -3.04 -9.44 -4.95
N LEU A 125 -2.90 -9.34 -3.63
CA LEU A 125 -2.39 -10.42 -2.77
C LEU A 125 -3.05 -10.39 -1.39
N ALA A 126 -3.27 -11.57 -0.80
CA ALA A 126 -3.78 -11.76 0.55
C ALA A 126 -5.15 -11.10 0.83
N GLY A 127 -6.12 -11.30 -0.09
CA GLY A 127 -7.47 -10.75 -0.06
C GLY A 127 -8.24 -10.92 1.26
N HIS A 128 -8.55 -12.17 1.65
CA HIS A 128 -9.33 -12.46 2.87
C HIS A 128 -8.48 -12.39 4.15
N VAL A 129 -7.70 -13.45 4.43
CA VAL A 129 -6.99 -13.61 5.71
C VAL A 129 -5.89 -12.57 5.89
N GLY A 130 -5.27 -12.11 4.81
CA GLY A 130 -4.32 -11.00 4.89
C GLY A 130 -5.03 -9.68 5.21
N GLY A 131 -6.25 -9.48 4.71
CA GLY A 131 -7.03 -8.26 4.89
C GLY A 131 -6.86 -7.25 3.76
N ALA A 132 -6.36 -7.66 2.60
CA ALA A 132 -6.22 -6.74 1.46
C ALA A 132 -7.58 -6.24 0.96
N ASN A 133 -8.64 -7.05 1.02
CA ASN A 133 -9.98 -6.62 0.59
C ASN A 133 -10.56 -5.59 1.56
N GLU A 134 -10.38 -5.78 2.87
CA GLU A 134 -10.80 -4.82 3.89
C GLU A 134 -10.05 -3.49 3.76
N LEU A 135 -8.73 -3.54 3.53
CA LEU A 135 -7.92 -2.34 3.29
C LEU A 135 -8.36 -1.64 1.98
N ALA A 136 -8.68 -2.39 0.93
CA ALA A 136 -9.14 -1.81 -0.34
C ALA A 136 -10.46 -1.06 -0.16
N LEU A 137 -11.41 -1.62 0.58
CA LEU A 137 -12.68 -0.99 0.92
C LEU A 137 -12.50 0.28 1.76
N SER A 138 -11.65 0.22 2.80
CA SER A 138 -11.33 1.39 3.65
C SER A 138 -10.67 2.53 2.86
N LEU A 139 -9.71 2.20 1.98
CA LEU A 139 -9.09 3.17 1.08
C LEU A 139 -10.13 3.77 0.13
N ALA A 140 -10.97 2.94 -0.48
CA ALA A 140 -12.00 3.38 -1.40
C ALA A 140 -13.01 4.35 -0.75
N GLU A 141 -13.50 4.02 0.45
CA GLU A 141 -14.41 4.87 1.21
C GLU A 141 -13.82 6.26 1.49
N ARG A 142 -12.54 6.32 1.89
CA ARG A 142 -11.88 7.58 2.26
C ARG A 142 -11.42 8.41 1.08
N MET A 143 -11.07 7.76 -0.03
CA MET A 143 -10.51 8.42 -1.21
C MET A 143 -11.55 8.66 -2.31
N GLY A 144 -12.77 8.14 -2.17
CA GLY A 144 -13.79 8.18 -3.24
C GLY A 144 -13.42 7.30 -4.44
N SER A 145 -12.58 6.28 -4.21
CA SER A 145 -12.13 5.35 -5.25
C SER A 145 -13.10 4.18 -5.41
N THR A 146 -12.97 3.45 -6.51
CA THR A 146 -13.73 2.21 -6.76
C THR A 146 -12.87 0.99 -6.34
N PRO A 147 -13.31 0.17 -5.36
CA PRO A 147 -12.60 -1.05 -5.01
C PRO A 147 -12.89 -2.14 -6.04
N VAL A 148 -11.84 -2.79 -6.58
CA VAL A 148 -11.97 -3.87 -7.58
C VAL A 148 -11.75 -5.21 -6.91
N ILE A 149 -12.77 -5.70 -6.20
CA ILE A 149 -12.71 -7.01 -5.52
C ILE A 149 -13.06 -8.13 -6.50
N THR A 150 -12.15 -9.08 -6.66
CA THR A 150 -12.31 -10.22 -7.58
C THR A 150 -12.45 -11.56 -6.88
N THR A 151 -12.36 -11.59 -5.55
CA THR A 151 -12.37 -12.85 -4.80
C THR A 151 -13.78 -13.46 -4.81
N ALA A 152 -13.90 -14.71 -5.26
CA ALA A 152 -15.19 -15.35 -5.48
C ALA A 152 -16.06 -15.44 -4.22
N THR A 153 -15.47 -15.68 -3.04
CA THR A 153 -16.23 -15.76 -1.78
C THR A 153 -16.85 -14.42 -1.41
N ASP A 154 -16.12 -13.31 -1.60
CA ASP A 154 -16.65 -11.96 -1.37
C ASP A 154 -17.76 -11.62 -2.36
N LEU A 155 -17.57 -11.94 -3.65
CA LEU A 155 -18.56 -11.68 -4.70
C LEU A 155 -19.86 -12.48 -4.51
N ASN A 156 -19.77 -13.69 -3.96
CA ASN A 156 -20.93 -14.55 -3.71
C ASN A 156 -21.50 -14.40 -2.30
N HIS A 157 -20.97 -13.49 -1.48
CA HIS A 157 -21.36 -13.31 -0.07
C HIS A 157 -21.34 -14.62 0.74
N CYS A 158 -20.42 -15.52 0.37
CA CYS A 158 -20.31 -16.83 1.01
C CYS A 158 -19.58 -16.71 2.35
N PHE A 159 -19.86 -17.65 3.25
CA PHE A 159 -19.14 -17.73 4.52
C PHE A 159 -17.66 -18.04 4.28
N ALA A 160 -16.79 -17.11 4.66
CA ALA A 160 -15.35 -17.24 4.60
C ALA A 160 -14.82 -17.83 5.91
N VAL A 161 -14.61 -19.15 5.96
CA VAL A 161 -14.11 -19.86 7.16
C VAL A 161 -12.76 -19.31 7.65
N ASP A 162 -11.94 -18.88 6.71
CA ASP A 162 -10.62 -18.31 6.94
C ASP A 162 -10.70 -16.92 7.59
N LEU A 163 -11.66 -16.08 7.16
CA LEU A 163 -11.97 -14.80 7.79
C LEU A 163 -12.62 -14.98 9.17
N PHE A 164 -13.51 -15.95 9.32
CA PHE A 164 -14.11 -16.29 10.61
C PHE A 164 -13.06 -16.71 11.63
N ALA A 165 -12.15 -17.61 11.24
CA ALA A 165 -11.07 -18.05 12.10
C ALA A 165 -10.20 -16.86 12.56
N ARG A 166 -9.79 -15.98 11.63
CA ARG A 166 -9.02 -14.77 11.95
C ARG A 166 -9.73 -13.86 12.96
N ARG A 167 -11.02 -13.56 12.73
CA ARG A 167 -11.82 -12.65 13.58
C ARG A 167 -12.02 -13.18 14.99
N ASN A 168 -11.96 -14.50 15.18
CA ASN A 168 -12.17 -15.16 16.46
C ASN A 168 -10.86 -15.70 17.08
N ALA A 169 -9.69 -15.31 16.55
CA ALA A 169 -8.38 -15.80 17.00
C ALA A 169 -8.26 -17.34 17.01
N LEU A 170 -8.81 -18.01 16.00
CA LEU A 170 -8.79 -19.46 15.82
C LEU A 170 -7.76 -19.90 14.77
N HIS A 171 -7.26 -21.13 14.90
CA HIS A 171 -6.31 -21.75 13.97
C HIS A 171 -6.96 -22.89 13.17
N ILE A 172 -6.76 -22.93 11.85
CA ILE A 172 -7.29 -23.98 10.97
C ILE A 172 -6.30 -25.15 10.93
N VAL A 173 -6.71 -26.32 11.45
CA VAL A 173 -5.85 -27.50 11.61
C VAL A 173 -5.89 -28.48 10.42
N ASN A 174 -6.96 -28.48 9.62
CA ASN A 174 -7.13 -29.36 8.46
C ASN A 174 -7.42 -28.51 7.22
N LYS A 175 -6.47 -28.46 6.27
CA LYS A 175 -6.55 -27.65 5.04
C LYS A 175 -6.92 -28.49 3.83
#